data_AF-A0A0W8G759-F1
#
_entry.id   AF-A0A0W8G759-F1
#
_cell.length_a   1.000
_cell.length_b   1.000
_cell.length_c   1.000
_cell.angle_alpha   90.00
_cell.angle_beta   90.00
_cell.angle_gamma   90.00
#
_symmetry.space_group_name_H-M   'P 1'
#
loop_
_entity.id
_entity.type
_entity.pdbx_description
1 polymer ?
#
loop_
_entity_poly.entity_id
_entity_poly.type
_entity_poly.pdbx_seq_one_letter_code
_entity_poly.pdbx_strand_id
1 'polypeptide(L)' 'MTRTAAQTAQRLGFDYDGMMAVIESMNRRHFYKSMTAYADYAAWQDVYHVPTSAGILYVKFMAGRISAFDLLSFKEK' A
#
# COMPACT_ATOMS: atom_id res chain seq x y z
N MET A 1 -7.49 -3.46 7.47
CA MET A 1 -7.07 -3.93 6.14
C MET A 1 -8.23 -4.62 5.43
N THR A 2 -8.35 -4.50 4.11
CA THR A 2 -9.34 -5.25 3.29
C THR A 2 -8.83 -6.68 2.98
N ARG A 3 -9.75 -7.61 2.72
CA ARG A 3 -9.39 -9.00 2.37
C ARG A 3 -8.51 -9.07 1.12
N THR A 4 -8.84 -8.28 0.09
CA THR A 4 -8.08 -8.23 -1.16
C THR A 4 -6.64 -7.76 -0.92
N ALA A 5 -6.43 -6.68 -0.14
CA ALA A 5 -5.09 -6.20 0.18
C ALA A 5 -4.25 -7.25 0.92
N ALA A 6 -4.85 -7.95 1.90
CA ALA A 6 -4.17 -9.02 2.62
C ALA A 6 -3.79 -10.19 1.71
N GLN A 7 -4.67 -10.57 0.79
CA GLN A 7 -4.40 -11.64 -0.18
C GLN A 7 -3.32 -11.25 -1.18
N THR A 8 -3.31 -10.00 -1.67
CA THR A 8 -2.25 -9.54 -2.56
C THR A 8 -0.90 -9.51 -1.83
N ALA A 9 -0.87 -8.99 -0.60
CA ALA A 9 0.35 -8.99 0.21
C ALA A 9 0.93 -10.41 0.39
N GLN A 10 0.08 -11.39 0.74
CA GLN A 10 0.50 -12.79 0.83
C GLN A 10 1.06 -13.34 -0.47
N ARG A 11 0.45 -13.02 -1.63
CA ARG A 11 0.97 -13.43 -2.94
C ARG A 11 2.31 -12.79 -3.29
N LEU A 12 2.58 -11.59 -2.76
CA LEU A 12 3.86 -10.90 -2.86
C LEU A 12 4.89 -11.38 -1.83
N GLY A 13 4.54 -12.36 -0.99
CA GLY A 13 5.42 -12.92 0.04
C GLY A 13 5.45 -12.13 1.34
N PHE A 14 4.53 -11.19 1.54
CA PHE A 14 4.38 -10.46 2.80
C PHE A 14 3.31 -11.13 3.66
N ASP A 15 3.74 -11.68 4.79
CA ASP A 15 2.85 -12.06 5.88
C ASP A 15 2.47 -10.82 6.72
N TYR A 16 1.73 -11.03 7.82
CA TYR A 16 1.27 -9.92 8.65
C TYR A 16 2.43 -9.05 9.18
N ASP A 17 3.50 -9.68 9.67
CA ASP A 17 4.66 -8.98 10.22
C ASP A 17 5.43 -8.24 9.13
N GLY A 18 5.60 -8.85 7.96
CA GLY A 18 6.17 -8.20 6.79
C GLY A 18 5.37 -6.97 6.35
N MET A 19 4.04 -7.05 6.40
CA MET A 19 3.19 -5.88 6.14
C MET A 19 3.38 -4.80 7.20
N MET A 20 3.42 -5.14 8.49
CA MET A 20 3.63 -4.17 9.56
C MET A 20 4.99 -3.48 9.43
N ALA A 21 6.05 -4.23 9.12
CA ALA A 21 7.38 -3.67 8.87
C ALA A 21 7.37 -2.67 7.70
N VAL A 22 6.60 -2.93 6.64
CA VAL A 22 6.41 -1.95 5.54
C VAL A 22 5.73 -0.69 6.06
N ILE A 23 4.66 -0.82 6.86
CA ILE A 23 3.92 0.31 7.42
C ILE A 23 4.81 1.15 8.35
N GLU A 24 5.58 0.50 9.22
CA GLU A 24 6.53 1.14 10.14
C GLU A 24 7.67 1.85 9.39
N SER A 25 8.05 1.37 8.21
CA SER A 25 9.06 2.02 7.35
C SER A 25 8.55 3.26 6.62
N MET A 26 7.22 3.48 6.61
CA MET A 26 6.63 4.59 5.87
C MET A 26 7.03 5.94 6.46
N ASN A 27 7.27 6.92 5.59
CA ASN A 27 7.48 8.29 5.98
C ASN A 27 6.77 9.25 5.01
N ARG A 28 6.73 10.53 5.38
CA ARG A 28 6.01 11.57 4.61
C ARG A 28 6.46 11.72 3.16
N ARG A 29 7.70 11.36 2.82
CA ARG A 29 8.23 11.45 1.44
C ARG A 29 7.67 10.36 0.53
N HIS A 30 7.12 9.30 1.10
CA HIS A 30 6.47 8.22 0.33
C HIS A 30 5.06 8.61 -0.12
N PHE A 31 4.48 9.70 0.41
CA PHE A 31 3.18 10.17 -0.03
C PHE A 31 3.23 10.52 -1.52
N TYR A 32 2.36 9.89 -2.30
CA TYR A 32 2.23 10.15 -3.72
C TYR A 32 1.08 11.14 -3.99
N LYS A 33 -0.13 10.80 -3.56
CA LYS A 33 -1.32 11.66 -3.71
C LYS A 33 -2.48 11.19 -2.82
N SER A 34 -3.44 12.09 -2.61
CA SER A 34 -4.78 11.73 -2.14
C SER A 34 -5.73 11.74 -3.33
N MET A 35 -6.64 10.76 -3.40
CA MET A 35 -7.66 10.68 -4.44
C MET A 35 -8.94 10.08 -3.90
N THR A 36 -10.08 10.39 -4.51
CA THR A 36 -11.37 9.80 -4.12
C THR A 36 -11.60 8.46 -4.81
N ALA A 37 -12.49 7.63 -4.27
CA ALA A 37 -12.91 6.40 -4.93
C ALA A 37 -13.79 6.71 -6.15
N TYR A 38 -13.65 5.94 -7.23
CA TYR A 38 -14.53 6.10 -8.40
C TYR A 38 -16.02 5.87 -8.07
N ALA A 39 -16.29 4.93 -7.17
CA ALA A 39 -17.65 4.60 -6.74
C ALA A 39 -18.20 5.56 -5.67
N ASP A 40 -17.35 6.35 -5.02
CA ASP A 40 -17.74 7.26 -3.95
C ASP A 40 -16.74 8.43 -3.85
N TYR A 41 -17.16 9.59 -4.34
CA TYR A 41 -16.35 10.80 -4.35
C TYR A 41 -16.18 11.44 -2.96
N ALA A 42 -16.90 10.99 -1.94
CA ALA A 42 -16.67 11.41 -0.55
C ALA A 42 -15.57 10.56 0.14
N ALA A 43 -15.29 9.36 -0.38
CA ALA A 43 -14.31 8.45 0.19
C ALA A 43 -12.89 8.74 -0.29
N TRP A 44 -12.13 9.49 0.52
CA TRP A 44 -10.73 9.80 0.26
C TRP A 44 -9.79 8.62 0.52
N GLN A 45 -8.79 8.49 -0.35
CA GLN A 45 -7.74 7.49 -0.28
C GLN A 45 -6.38 8.16 -0.38
N ASP A 46 -5.53 7.92 0.61
CA ASP A 46 -4.13 8.33 0.55
C ASP A 46 -3.30 7.21 -0.05
N VAL A 47 -2.47 7.59 -1.04
CA VAL A 47 -1.65 6.67 -1.81
C VAL A 47 -0.19 6.93 -1.52
N TYR A 48 0.55 5.86 -1.24
CA TYR A 48 1.97 5.91 -0.93
C TYR A 48 2.76 4.98 -1.84
N HIS A 49 3.95 5.44 -2.24
CA HIS A 49 4.98 4.64 -2.90
C HIS A 49 6.05 4.28 -1.87
N VAL A 50 6.02 3.04 -1.39
CA VAL A 50 6.88 2.58 -0.28
C VAL A 50 8.00 1.69 -0.84
N PRO A 51 9.27 2.11 -0.76
CA PRO A 51 10.38 1.26 -1.18
C PRO A 51 10.55 0.07 -0.25
N THR A 52 10.70 -1.12 -0.84
CA THR A 52 10.97 -2.38 -0.14
C THR A 52 12.09 -3.16 -0.83
N SER A 53 12.49 -4.29 -0.26
CA SER A 53 13.42 -5.24 -0.91
C SER A 53 12.83 -5.84 -2.19
N ALA A 54 11.50 -5.98 -2.29
CA ALA A 54 10.81 -6.52 -3.46
C ALA A 54 10.64 -5.49 -4.60
N GLY A 55 10.77 -4.19 -4.29
CA GLY A 55 10.51 -3.10 -5.22
C GLY A 55 9.69 -1.97 -4.57
N ILE A 56 9.03 -1.14 -5.37
CA ILE A 56 8.17 -0.07 -4.86
C ILE A 56 6.75 -0.61 -4.69
N LEU A 57 6.24 -0.58 -3.47
CA LEU A 57 4.86 -0.92 -3.17
C LEU A 57 3.95 0.30 -3.32
N TYR A 58 2.78 0.05 -3.88
CA TYR A 58 1.64 0.96 -3.96
C TYR A 58 0.67 0.64 -2.83
N VAL A 59 0.73 1.44 -1.76
CA VAL A 59 -0.09 1.24 -0.56
C VAL A 59 -1.17 2.30 -0.51
N LYS A 60 -2.43 1.87 -0.38
CA LYS A 60 -3.57 2.78 -0.22
C LYS A 60 -4.18 2.69 1.17
N PHE A 61 -4.52 3.84 1.74
CA PHE A 61 -5.31 3.96 2.96
C PHE A 61 -6.64 4.62 2.66
N MET A 62 -7.72 4.07 3.18
CA MET A 62 -9.05 4.67 3.17
C MET A 62 -9.60 4.63 4.59
N ALA A 63 -9.95 5.79 5.16
CA ALA A 63 -10.46 5.91 6.53
C ALA A 63 -9.60 5.13 7.57
N GLY A 64 -8.28 5.28 7.49
CA GLY A 64 -7.32 4.62 8.40
C GLY A 64 -7.12 3.11 8.16
N ARG A 65 -7.72 2.52 7.11
CA ARG A 65 -7.56 1.10 6.77
C ARG A 65 -6.74 0.94 5.49
N ILE A 66 -5.82 -0.02 5.47
CA ILE A 66 -5.14 -0.44 4.23
C ILE A 66 -6.19 -1.04 3.27
N SER A 67 -6.39 -0.40 2.12
CA SER A 67 -7.35 -0.80 1.08
C SER A 67 -6.68 -1.47 -0.12
N ALA A 68 -5.39 -1.20 -0.36
CA ALA A 68 -4.58 -1.85 -1.39
C ALA A 68 -3.11 -1.98 -0.95
N PHE A 69 -2.45 -3.04 -1.39
CA PHE A 69 -1.04 -3.36 -1.11
C PHE A 69 -0.48 -4.11 -2.32
N ASP A 70 -0.08 -3.36 -3.33
CA ASP A 70 0.27 -3.89 -4.64
C ASP A 70 1.72 -3.56 -4.99
N LEU A 71 2.40 -4.41 -5.77
CA LEU A 71 3.73 -4.09 -6.28
C LEU A 71 3.60 -3.18 -7.51
N LEU A 72 4.13 -1.96 -7.43
CA LEU A 72 4.10 -1.00 -8.54
C LEU A 72 5.21 -1.27 -9.55
N SER A 73 6.41 -1.53 -9.04
CA SER A 73 7.58 -1.82 -9.86
C SER A 73 8.57 -2.67 -9.08
N PHE A 74 9.34 -3.48 -9.80
CA PHE A 74 10.50 -4.15 -9.24
C PHE A 74 11.67 -3.16 -9.14
N LYS A 75 12.56 -3.37 -8.17
CA LYS A 75 13.92 -2.85 -8.32
C LYS A 75 14.61 -3.66 -9.40
N GLU A 76 15.12 -2.99 -10.43
CA GLU A 76 16.12 -3.61 -11.30
C GLU A 76 17.35 -3.94 -10.45
N LYS A 77 17.94 -5.12 -10.70
CA LYS A 77 19.20 -5.53 -10.05
C LYS A 77 20.36 -4.67 -10.53
#